data_AF-A0A3M0YIN0-F1
#
_entry.id   AF-A0A3M0YIN0-F1
#
_cell.length_a   1.000
_cell.length_b   1.000
_cell.length_c   1.000
_cell.angle_alpha   90.00
_cell.angle_beta   90.00
_cell.angle_gamma   90.00
#
_symmetry.space_group_name_H-M   'P 1'
#
loop_
_entity.id
_entity.type
_entity.pdbx_description
1 polymer ?
#
loop_
_entity_poly.entity_id
_entity_poly.type
_entity_poly.pdbx_seq_one_letter_code
_entity_poly.pdbx_strand_id
1 'polypeptide(L)'
;IIEGVGLHGLRPPGEALDLGNSGTSMRLLAGLYAQGRTCVREPAPTRDHTERMLLGLGYPVVREGNRICLEGGGTLKGTFIEVPGDFSSAAFFMVGASIAPGSDLLIEHVGINPTRTGALEILRAMGADITLHNRRQVGGEPVADIHVKSAPLKGIAIPEALVPLAIDEFPALFVAAACAEGETLLRGAAELRVKESDRIQVMAEGLQALGIEARPLEDGLVVKGGPLQGGRVHSHGDHRIAMAFAMAALRASEAVEIEDCANVNTSFPGFVECARQAGLSIEVRHG
;
A
#
# COMPACT_ATOMS: atom_id res chain seq x y z
N ILE A 1 19.78 -6.77 22.50
CA ILE A 1 20.13 -6.16 23.79
C ILE A 1 20.21 -4.65 23.54
N ILE A 2 19.40 -3.85 24.22
CA ILE A 2 19.43 -2.38 24.10
C ILE A 2 20.15 -1.83 25.33
N GLU A 3 21.24 -1.11 25.12
CA GLU A 3 21.99 -0.46 26.21
C GLU A 3 21.47 0.97 26.39
N GLY A 4 20.88 1.24 27.57
CA GLY A 4 20.34 2.56 27.88
C GLY A 4 21.45 3.60 28.00
N VAL A 5 21.33 4.72 27.28
CA VAL A 5 22.30 5.84 27.35
C VAL A 5 21.95 6.87 28.44
N GLY A 6 20.87 6.66 29.19
CA GLY A 6 20.39 7.58 30.23
C GLY A 6 19.64 8.80 29.68
N LEU A 7 19.01 9.56 30.58
CA LEU A 7 18.11 10.69 30.28
C LEU A 7 18.74 11.80 29.40
N HIS A 8 20.07 11.90 29.40
CA HIS A 8 20.84 12.91 28.65
C HIS A 8 21.85 12.29 27.67
N GLY A 9 21.70 11.01 27.35
CA GLY A 9 22.66 10.26 26.54
C GLY A 9 22.55 10.45 25.03
N LEU A 10 21.43 11.01 24.54
CA LEU A 10 21.28 11.35 23.14
C LEU A 10 22.21 12.52 22.79
N ARG A 11 23.01 12.33 21.74
CA ARG A 11 23.98 13.32 21.26
C ARG A 11 23.59 13.78 19.86
N PRO A 12 23.96 15.02 19.46
CA PRO A 12 23.81 15.46 18.09
C PRO A 12 24.49 14.46 17.13
N PRO A 13 23.81 14.07 16.04
CA PRO A 13 24.38 13.15 15.06
C PRO A 13 25.48 13.84 14.23
N GLY A 14 26.41 13.06 13.67
CA GLY A 14 27.44 13.60 12.76
C GLY A 14 26.88 14.10 11.43
N GLU A 15 25.71 13.60 11.03
CA GLU A 15 24.94 14.00 9.85
C GLU A 15 23.45 14.12 10.21
N ALA A 16 22.65 14.78 9.37
CA ALA A 16 21.21 14.89 9.63
C ALA A 16 20.58 13.49 9.70
N LEU A 17 19.79 13.22 10.75
CA LEU A 17 19.02 11.99 10.86
C LEU A 17 17.99 11.95 9.74
N ASP A 18 18.07 10.93 8.89
CA ASP A 18 17.00 10.60 7.96
C ASP A 18 15.86 9.91 8.73
N LEU A 19 14.72 10.59 8.80
CA LEU A 19 13.52 10.11 9.49
C LEU A 19 12.49 9.50 8.52
N GLY A 20 12.84 9.34 7.24
CA GLY A 20 11.97 8.83 6.20
C GLY A 20 10.65 9.61 6.05
N ASN A 21 9.61 8.90 5.62
CA ASN A 21 8.33 9.48 5.16
C ASN A 21 7.33 9.86 6.28
N SER A 22 7.71 9.81 7.57
CA SER A 22 6.85 10.29 8.69
C SER A 22 7.12 11.77 9.05
N GLY A 23 7.92 12.45 8.23
CA GLY A 23 8.44 13.77 8.52
C GLY A 23 7.39 14.88 8.61
N THR A 24 6.38 14.85 7.74
CA THR A 24 5.35 15.90 7.69
C THR A 24 4.51 15.90 8.96
N SER A 25 4.00 14.73 9.34
CA SER A 25 3.16 14.56 10.53
C SER A 25 3.85 15.03 11.81
N MET A 26 5.08 14.57 12.06
CA MET A 26 5.83 14.95 13.27
C MET A 26 6.05 16.47 13.38
N ARG A 27 6.38 17.13 12.26
CA ARG A 27 6.62 18.58 12.22
C ARG A 27 5.34 19.39 12.41
N LEU A 28 4.23 18.94 11.83
CA LEU A 28 2.92 19.58 12.04
C LEU A 28 2.46 19.43 13.49
N LEU A 29 2.58 18.23 14.07
CA LEU A 29 2.22 17.99 15.47
C LEU A 29 3.07 18.83 16.44
N ALA A 30 4.38 18.96 16.20
CA ALA A 30 5.23 19.88 16.96
C ALA A 30 4.79 21.35 16.77
N GLY A 31 4.39 21.71 15.56
CA GLY A 31 3.87 23.03 15.22
C GLY A 31 2.62 23.43 16.00
N LEU A 32 1.79 22.46 16.45
CA LEU A 32 0.61 22.75 17.28
C LEU A 32 0.98 23.48 18.58
N TYR A 33 2.18 23.21 19.11
CA TYR A 33 2.70 23.76 20.37
C TYR A 33 3.71 24.90 20.16
N ALA A 34 4.15 25.15 18.94
CA ALA A 34 5.10 26.21 18.63
C ALA A 34 4.44 27.59 18.73
N GLN A 35 5.22 28.62 19.02
CA GLN A 35 4.76 30.00 18.87
C GLN A 35 4.86 30.43 17.40
N GLY A 36 3.73 30.83 16.81
CA GLY A 36 3.65 31.32 15.42
C GLY A 36 3.45 30.23 14.37
N ARG A 37 3.79 30.55 13.11
CA ARG A 37 3.49 29.71 11.94
C ARG A 37 4.54 28.64 11.70
N THR A 38 4.11 27.38 11.72
CA THR A 38 4.92 26.23 11.30
C THR A 38 4.56 25.83 9.88
N CYS A 39 5.55 25.58 9.03
CA CYS A 39 5.34 25.13 7.66
C CYS A 39 6.27 23.99 7.28
N VAL A 40 5.72 22.98 6.62
CA VAL A 40 6.45 21.86 5.99
C VAL A 40 6.36 22.02 4.47
N ARG A 41 7.46 21.73 3.76
CA ARG A 41 7.48 21.66 2.30
C ARG A 41 7.78 20.22 1.89
N GLU A 42 6.96 19.67 1.01
CA GLU A 42 7.13 18.33 0.48
C GLU A 42 7.72 18.37 -0.93
N PRO A 43 8.70 17.52 -1.28
CA PRO A 43 9.21 17.44 -2.65
C PRO A 43 8.19 16.78 -3.60
N ALA A 44 7.40 15.85 -3.09
CA ALA A 44 6.29 15.19 -3.78
C ALA A 44 5.12 14.99 -2.80
N PRO A 45 3.86 14.92 -3.26
CA PRO A 45 2.72 14.67 -2.38
C PRO A 45 2.88 13.34 -1.63
N THR A 46 2.73 13.39 -0.31
CA THR A 46 2.64 12.19 0.53
C THR A 46 1.20 12.00 1.04
N ARG A 47 0.98 11.00 1.90
CA ARG A 47 -0.33 10.73 2.51
C ARG A 47 -0.76 11.90 3.40
N ASP A 48 -1.95 12.47 3.17
CA ASP A 48 -2.41 13.73 3.80
C ASP A 48 -3.35 13.52 5.02
N HIS A 49 -3.31 12.34 5.65
CA HIS A 49 -4.20 11.97 6.75
C HIS A 49 -4.07 12.91 7.96
N THR A 50 -2.86 13.38 8.28
CA THR A 50 -2.64 14.28 9.41
C THR A 50 -3.36 15.62 9.20
N GLU A 51 -3.26 16.17 8.01
CA GLU A 51 -3.88 17.43 7.61
C GLU A 51 -5.41 17.31 7.66
N ARG A 52 -5.97 16.21 7.15
CA ARG A 52 -7.41 15.94 7.20
C ARG A 52 -7.91 15.78 8.62
N MET A 53 -7.19 15.03 9.46
CA MET A 53 -7.56 14.83 10.86
C MET A 53 -7.49 16.15 11.65
N LEU A 54 -6.45 16.96 11.45
CA LEU A 54 -6.35 18.28 12.07
C LEU A 54 -7.54 19.16 11.68
N LEU A 55 -7.89 19.23 10.40
CA LEU A 55 -9.07 19.96 9.93
C LEU A 55 -10.37 19.41 10.55
N GLY A 56 -10.54 18.09 10.60
CA GLY A 56 -11.69 17.41 11.19
C GLY A 56 -11.84 17.66 12.70
N LEU A 57 -10.71 17.83 13.41
CA LEU A 57 -10.65 18.21 14.82
C LEU A 57 -10.76 19.74 15.03
N GLY A 58 -11.09 20.50 13.98
CA GLY A 58 -11.29 21.94 14.03
C GLY A 58 -10.00 22.77 14.07
N TYR A 59 -8.86 22.19 13.69
CA TYR A 59 -7.58 22.88 13.62
C TYR A 59 -7.28 23.32 12.18
N PRO A 60 -7.20 24.63 11.89
CA PRO A 60 -6.92 25.11 10.54
C PRO A 60 -5.55 24.66 10.04
N VAL A 61 -5.53 24.04 8.86
CA VAL A 61 -4.33 23.71 8.11
C VAL A 61 -4.47 24.31 6.71
N VAL A 62 -3.44 25.03 6.25
CA VAL A 62 -3.43 25.67 4.93
C VAL A 62 -2.41 24.97 4.05
N ARG A 63 -2.84 24.53 2.87
CA ARG A 63 -1.98 23.97 1.83
C ARG A 63 -1.89 24.91 0.64
N GLU A 64 -0.67 25.30 0.29
CA GLU A 64 -0.34 26.14 -0.86
C GLU A 64 0.69 25.40 -1.73
N GLY A 65 0.23 24.72 -2.78
CA GLY A 65 1.06 23.85 -3.59
C GLY A 65 1.67 22.70 -2.77
N ASN A 66 3.00 22.69 -2.65
CA ASN A 66 3.74 21.70 -1.88
C ASN A 66 4.09 22.16 -0.45
N ARG A 67 3.51 23.26 0.02
CA ARG A 67 3.71 23.80 1.36
C ARG A 67 2.47 23.61 2.20
N ILE A 68 2.62 23.03 3.38
CA ILE A 68 1.56 22.80 4.37
C ILE A 68 1.91 23.61 5.61
N CYS A 69 0.98 24.43 6.11
CA CYS A 69 1.23 25.29 7.26
C CYS A 69 0.09 25.25 8.28
N LEU A 70 0.43 25.50 9.53
CA LEU A 70 -0.51 25.76 10.61
C LEU A 70 0.05 26.81 11.57
N GLU A 71 -0.84 27.48 12.30
CA GLU A 71 -0.48 28.41 13.38
C GLU A 71 -0.56 27.66 14.71
N GLY A 72 0.48 27.74 15.53
CA GLY A 72 0.49 27.09 16.83
C GLY A 72 -0.36 27.80 17.88
N GLY A 73 -0.65 27.11 18.99
CA GLY A 73 -1.49 27.62 20.09
C GLY A 73 -3.01 27.48 19.87
N GLY A 74 -3.44 26.81 18.80
CA GLY A 74 -4.84 26.44 18.57
C GLY A 74 -5.37 25.38 19.54
N THR A 75 -6.65 25.03 19.41
CA THR A 75 -7.31 24.01 20.25
C THR A 75 -7.97 22.96 19.38
N LEU A 76 -7.70 21.68 19.65
CA LEU A 76 -8.38 20.54 19.04
C LEU A 76 -9.72 20.30 19.75
N LYS A 77 -10.77 20.03 18.98
CA LYS A 77 -12.09 19.67 19.49
C LYS A 77 -12.30 18.18 19.30
N GLY A 78 -12.52 17.47 20.42
CA GLY A 78 -12.90 16.06 20.37
C GLY A 78 -14.17 15.89 19.53
N THR A 79 -14.18 14.86 18.68
CA THR A 79 -15.30 14.55 17.79
C THR A 79 -15.41 13.04 17.61
N PHE A 80 -16.54 12.59 17.06
CA PHE A 80 -16.68 11.22 16.59
C PHE A 80 -15.97 11.08 15.23
N ILE A 81 -15.04 10.13 15.15
CA ILE A 81 -14.31 9.81 13.91
C ILE A 81 -14.62 8.35 13.56
N GLU A 82 -15.31 8.17 12.45
CA GLU A 82 -15.46 6.87 11.81
C GLU A 82 -14.26 6.64 10.89
N VAL A 83 -13.58 5.51 11.06
CA VAL A 83 -12.37 5.16 10.30
C VAL A 83 -12.79 4.30 9.11
N PRO A 84 -12.52 4.73 7.86
CA PRO A 84 -12.90 3.95 6.69
C PRO A 84 -12.07 2.67 6.57
N GLY A 85 -12.54 1.73 5.74
CA GLY A 85 -11.78 0.55 5.35
C GLY A 85 -10.46 0.93 4.69
N ASP A 86 -9.40 0.19 5.01
CA ASP A 86 -8.05 0.46 4.51
C ASP A 86 -7.93 0.10 3.03
N PHE A 87 -7.51 1.08 2.23
CA PHE A 87 -7.29 0.92 0.80
C PHE A 87 -6.20 -0.12 0.49
N SER A 88 -5.13 -0.16 1.30
CA SER A 88 -4.04 -1.13 1.11
C SER A 88 -4.55 -2.58 1.24
N SER A 89 -5.39 -2.82 2.24
CA SER A 89 -6.06 -4.10 2.45
C SER A 89 -7.03 -4.45 1.32
N ALA A 90 -7.82 -3.47 0.86
CA ALA A 90 -8.73 -3.64 -0.27
C ALA A 90 -7.99 -3.96 -1.59
N ALA A 91 -6.78 -3.42 -1.78
CA ALA A 91 -6.00 -3.59 -3.02
C ALA A 91 -5.70 -5.07 -3.32
N PHE A 92 -5.50 -5.92 -2.33
CA PHE A 92 -5.33 -7.37 -2.54
C PHE A 92 -6.57 -7.99 -3.19
N PHE A 93 -7.76 -7.65 -2.69
CA PHE A 93 -9.02 -8.14 -3.23
C PHE A 93 -9.37 -7.51 -4.58
N MET A 94 -8.99 -6.24 -4.81
CA MET A 94 -9.10 -5.61 -6.12
C MET A 94 -8.26 -6.34 -7.16
N VAL A 95 -7.01 -6.69 -6.83
CA VAL A 95 -6.14 -7.50 -7.70
C VAL A 95 -6.73 -8.89 -7.91
N GLY A 96 -7.10 -9.59 -6.83
CA GLY A 96 -7.66 -10.94 -6.88
C GLY A 96 -8.89 -11.02 -7.79
N ALA A 97 -9.86 -10.13 -7.61
CA ALA A 97 -11.06 -10.06 -8.44
C ALA A 97 -10.76 -9.66 -9.90
N SER A 98 -9.74 -8.82 -10.14
CA SER A 98 -9.36 -8.44 -11.50
C SER A 98 -8.77 -9.60 -12.30
N ILE A 99 -7.97 -10.45 -11.67
CA ILE A 99 -7.24 -11.53 -12.36
C ILE A 99 -8.03 -12.84 -12.44
N ALA A 100 -8.86 -13.16 -11.44
CA ALA A 100 -9.59 -14.42 -11.36
C ALA A 100 -10.77 -14.46 -12.36
N PRO A 101 -10.83 -15.43 -13.29
CA PRO A 101 -11.90 -15.48 -14.29
C PRO A 101 -13.30 -15.57 -13.68
N GLY A 102 -14.21 -14.70 -14.13
CA GLY A 102 -15.61 -14.73 -13.71
C GLY A 102 -15.88 -14.10 -12.35
N SER A 103 -14.87 -13.50 -11.71
CA SER A 103 -15.03 -12.78 -10.45
C SER A 103 -15.84 -11.49 -10.63
N ASP A 104 -16.68 -11.23 -9.63
CA ASP A 104 -17.49 -10.02 -9.46
C ASP A 104 -17.57 -9.77 -7.95
N LEU A 105 -16.88 -8.72 -7.48
CA LEU A 105 -16.69 -8.44 -6.05
C LEU A 105 -17.00 -6.98 -5.72
N LEU A 106 -17.84 -6.76 -4.72
CA LEU A 106 -18.08 -5.45 -4.12
C LEU A 106 -17.34 -5.37 -2.78
N ILE A 107 -16.44 -4.40 -2.65
CA ILE A 107 -15.71 -4.08 -1.42
C ILE A 107 -16.28 -2.78 -0.87
N GLU A 108 -17.07 -2.88 0.20
CA GLU A 108 -17.80 -1.74 0.73
C GLU A 108 -16.93 -0.85 1.63
N HIS A 109 -17.28 0.44 1.68
CA HIS A 109 -16.76 1.39 2.69
C HIS A 109 -15.22 1.53 2.73
N VAL A 110 -14.58 1.62 1.56
CA VAL A 110 -13.12 1.77 1.45
C VAL A 110 -12.73 3.24 1.34
N GLY A 111 -11.71 3.65 2.08
CA GLY A 111 -11.10 4.97 1.94
C GLY A 111 -10.49 5.15 0.54
N ILE A 112 -10.93 6.16 -0.19
CA ILE A 112 -10.45 6.48 -1.54
C ILE A 112 -9.69 7.81 -1.56
N ASN A 113 -8.86 8.02 -0.56
CA ASN A 113 -8.02 9.21 -0.47
C ASN A 113 -7.10 9.28 -1.71
N PRO A 114 -7.11 10.37 -2.49
CA PRO A 114 -6.30 10.49 -3.71
C PRO A 114 -4.80 10.25 -3.49
N THR A 115 -4.28 10.47 -2.28
CA THR A 115 -2.87 10.21 -1.96
C THR A 115 -2.57 8.73 -1.66
N ARG A 116 -3.59 7.86 -1.74
CA ARG A 116 -3.53 6.42 -1.42
C ARG A 116 -4.08 5.53 -2.53
N THR A 117 -4.76 6.10 -3.53
CA THR A 117 -5.44 5.34 -4.58
C THR A 117 -4.57 5.07 -5.81
N GLY A 118 -3.23 5.13 -5.71
CA GLY A 118 -2.36 4.93 -6.86
C GLY A 118 -2.57 3.56 -7.53
N ALA A 119 -2.80 2.51 -6.74
CA ALA A 119 -3.08 1.18 -7.27
C ALA A 119 -4.39 1.08 -8.07
N LEU A 120 -5.42 1.86 -7.70
CA LEU A 120 -6.68 1.93 -8.46
C LEU A 120 -6.42 2.48 -9.87
N GLU A 121 -5.63 3.55 -9.97
CA GLU A 121 -5.31 4.20 -11.25
C GLU A 121 -4.39 3.31 -12.11
N ILE A 122 -3.42 2.62 -11.47
CA ILE A 122 -2.57 1.64 -12.16
C ILE A 122 -3.40 0.48 -12.71
N LEU A 123 -4.28 -0.13 -11.91
CA LEU A 123 -5.13 -1.24 -12.37
C LEU A 123 -6.05 -0.81 -13.51
N ARG A 124 -6.64 0.38 -13.45
CA ARG A 124 -7.43 0.94 -14.56
C ARG A 124 -6.59 1.15 -15.81
N ALA A 125 -5.37 1.66 -15.68
CA ALA A 125 -4.46 1.83 -16.81
C ALA A 125 -4.06 0.48 -17.45
N MET A 126 -3.99 -0.59 -16.64
CA MET A 126 -3.81 -1.96 -17.12
C MET A 126 -5.07 -2.56 -17.78
N GLY A 127 -6.24 -1.93 -17.62
CA GLY A 127 -7.51 -2.38 -18.22
C GLY A 127 -8.48 -3.08 -17.25
N ALA A 128 -8.26 -2.99 -15.94
CA ALA A 128 -9.17 -3.57 -14.95
C ALA A 128 -10.56 -2.90 -14.99
N ASP A 129 -11.61 -3.70 -14.83
CA ASP A 129 -13.00 -3.22 -14.70
C ASP A 129 -13.29 -2.89 -13.24
N ILE A 130 -13.03 -1.62 -12.88
CA ILE A 130 -13.20 -1.13 -11.51
C ILE A 130 -14.05 0.14 -11.50
N THR A 131 -15.20 0.05 -10.85
CA THR A 131 -16.13 1.17 -10.67
C THR A 131 -16.27 1.55 -9.19
N LEU A 132 -16.52 2.83 -8.92
CA LEU A 132 -16.70 3.36 -7.57
C LEU A 132 -18.15 3.78 -7.36
N HIS A 133 -18.81 3.22 -6.37
CA HIS A 133 -20.18 3.51 -5.97
C HIS A 133 -20.23 4.24 -4.62
N ASN A 134 -21.39 4.83 -4.31
CA ASN A 134 -21.70 5.40 -2.99
C ASN A 134 -20.60 6.32 -2.41
N ARG A 135 -20.05 7.19 -3.28
CA ARG A 135 -19.02 8.15 -2.90
C ARG A 135 -19.55 9.11 -1.85
N ARG A 136 -18.84 9.24 -0.75
CA ARG A 136 -19.22 10.06 0.40
C ARG A 136 -17.97 10.53 1.16
N GLN A 137 -18.18 11.36 2.17
CA GLN A 137 -17.13 11.80 3.08
C GLN A 137 -17.44 11.29 4.49
N VAL A 138 -16.45 10.64 5.12
CA VAL A 138 -16.54 10.03 6.45
C VAL A 138 -15.28 10.40 7.22
N GLY A 139 -15.42 11.02 8.38
CA GLY A 139 -14.25 11.43 9.18
C GLY A 139 -13.28 12.39 8.48
N GLY A 140 -13.73 13.14 7.46
CA GLY A 140 -12.88 14.00 6.62
C GLY A 140 -12.17 13.27 5.46
N GLU A 141 -12.28 11.95 5.40
CA GLU A 141 -11.75 11.10 4.34
C GLU A 141 -12.83 10.82 3.28
N PRO A 142 -12.47 10.79 1.98
CA PRO A 142 -13.38 10.34 0.95
C PRO A 142 -13.47 8.80 1.00
N VAL A 143 -14.70 8.29 0.87
CA VAL A 143 -15.01 6.87 0.97
C VAL A 143 -15.90 6.45 -0.19
N ALA A 144 -15.72 5.23 -0.68
CA ALA A 144 -16.58 4.63 -1.71
C ALA A 144 -16.67 3.12 -1.52
N ASP A 145 -17.67 2.53 -2.17
CA ASP A 145 -17.72 1.08 -2.36
C ASP A 145 -17.07 0.78 -3.72
N ILE A 146 -16.15 -0.19 -3.76
CA ILE A 146 -15.34 -0.53 -4.93
C ILE A 146 -15.90 -1.80 -5.55
N HIS A 147 -16.46 -1.69 -6.76
CA HIS A 147 -16.93 -2.84 -7.52
C HIS A 147 -15.90 -3.24 -8.56
N VAL A 148 -15.45 -4.49 -8.49
CA VAL A 148 -14.38 -5.04 -9.34
C VAL A 148 -14.90 -6.27 -10.07
N LYS A 149 -14.72 -6.30 -11.38
CA LYS A 149 -14.99 -7.48 -12.21
C LYS A 149 -13.73 -7.97 -12.88
N SER A 150 -13.69 -9.27 -13.14
CA SER A 150 -12.59 -9.89 -13.88
C SER A 150 -12.48 -9.28 -15.27
N ALA A 151 -11.28 -8.86 -15.67
CA ALA A 151 -11.03 -8.27 -16.98
C ALA A 151 -9.62 -8.63 -17.48
N PRO A 152 -9.40 -8.79 -18.81
CA PRO A 152 -8.06 -8.95 -19.35
C PRO A 152 -7.20 -7.71 -19.02
N LEU A 153 -6.03 -7.95 -18.41
CA LEU A 153 -5.07 -6.90 -18.12
C LEU A 153 -3.97 -6.85 -19.18
N LYS A 154 -3.38 -5.68 -19.37
CA LYS A 154 -2.22 -5.44 -20.23
C LYS A 154 -1.08 -4.87 -19.41
N GLY A 155 0.14 -5.28 -19.74
CA GLY A 155 1.34 -4.72 -19.16
C GLY A 155 1.51 -3.25 -19.56
N ILE A 156 2.04 -2.45 -18.63
CA ILE A 156 2.25 -1.01 -18.82
C ILE A 156 3.60 -0.56 -18.28
N ALA A 157 4.12 0.55 -18.81
CA ALA A 157 5.11 1.33 -18.06
C ALA A 157 4.37 2.16 -17.00
N ILE A 158 4.58 1.83 -15.72
CA ILE A 158 3.89 2.48 -14.61
C ILE A 158 4.38 3.94 -14.52
N PRO A 159 3.48 4.95 -14.58
CA PRO A 159 3.88 6.34 -14.45
C PRO A 159 4.54 6.61 -13.08
N GLU A 160 5.74 7.20 -13.08
CA GLU A 160 6.50 7.49 -11.85
C GLU A 160 5.70 8.36 -10.85
N ALA A 161 4.82 9.24 -11.35
CA ALA A 161 3.95 10.06 -10.52
C ALA A 161 2.96 9.25 -9.65
N LEU A 162 2.67 8.00 -10.00
CA LEU A 162 1.80 7.10 -9.22
C LEU A 162 2.57 6.29 -8.17
N VAL A 163 3.91 6.23 -8.26
CA VAL A 163 4.74 5.40 -7.38
C VAL A 163 4.58 5.78 -5.90
N PRO A 164 4.66 7.07 -5.50
CA PRO A 164 4.46 7.44 -4.09
C PRO A 164 3.04 7.14 -3.59
N LEU A 165 2.06 7.08 -4.50
CA LEU A 165 0.63 6.89 -4.20
C LEU A 165 0.21 5.42 -4.12
N ALA A 166 1.10 4.50 -4.53
CA ALA A 166 0.88 3.06 -4.58
C ALA A 166 2.02 2.26 -3.93
N ILE A 167 2.91 2.93 -3.17
CA ILE A 167 4.18 2.35 -2.73
C ILE A 167 4.00 1.05 -1.94
N ASP A 168 2.92 0.97 -1.17
CA ASP A 168 2.64 -0.18 -0.33
C ASP A 168 1.82 -1.27 -1.08
N GLU A 169 1.28 -0.97 -2.26
CA GLU A 169 0.44 -1.87 -3.07
C GLU A 169 1.23 -2.61 -4.16
N PHE A 170 2.50 -2.24 -4.40
CA PHE A 170 3.31 -2.87 -5.44
C PHE A 170 3.42 -4.40 -5.37
N PRO A 171 3.54 -5.05 -4.19
CA PRO A 171 3.48 -6.51 -4.12
C PRO A 171 2.23 -7.09 -4.81
N ALA A 172 1.05 -6.52 -4.58
CA ALA A 172 -0.18 -6.97 -5.23
C ALA A 172 -0.20 -6.58 -6.72
N LEU A 173 0.28 -5.39 -7.09
CA LEU A 173 0.34 -4.95 -8.49
C LEU A 173 1.29 -5.80 -9.34
N PHE A 174 2.37 -6.34 -8.77
CA PHE A 174 3.25 -7.26 -9.48
C PHE A 174 2.57 -8.61 -9.78
N VAL A 175 1.66 -9.05 -8.91
CA VAL A 175 0.80 -10.22 -9.18
C VAL A 175 -0.19 -9.92 -10.31
N ALA A 176 -0.77 -8.72 -10.34
CA ALA A 176 -1.59 -8.28 -11.47
C ALA A 176 -0.77 -8.27 -12.78
N ALA A 177 0.46 -7.75 -12.74
CA ALA A 177 1.38 -7.72 -13.88
C ALA A 177 1.77 -9.12 -14.37
N ALA A 178 1.99 -10.06 -13.45
CA ALA A 178 2.26 -11.46 -13.77
C ALA A 178 1.11 -12.13 -14.54
N CYS A 179 -0.13 -11.64 -14.36
CA CYS A 179 -1.33 -12.14 -15.04
C CYS A 179 -1.70 -11.35 -16.30
N ALA A 180 -0.97 -10.27 -16.63
CA ALA A 180 -1.30 -9.38 -17.73
C ALA A 180 -0.71 -9.84 -19.07
N GLU A 181 -1.28 -9.39 -20.18
CA GLU A 181 -0.69 -9.56 -21.50
C GLU A 181 0.49 -8.58 -21.68
N GLY A 182 1.69 -9.11 -21.97
CA GLY A 182 2.88 -8.30 -22.26
C GLY A 182 3.74 -8.01 -21.02
N GLU A 183 4.48 -6.89 -21.06
CA GLU A 183 5.45 -6.51 -20.04
C GLU A 183 4.98 -5.29 -19.24
N THR A 184 5.13 -5.37 -17.91
CA THR A 184 4.96 -4.24 -16.99
C THR A 184 6.32 -3.80 -16.47
N LEU A 185 6.58 -2.50 -16.51
CA LEU A 185 7.81 -1.88 -16.02
C LEU A 185 7.50 -0.91 -14.88
N LEU A 186 8.14 -1.12 -13.73
CA LEU A 186 8.24 -0.16 -12.64
C LEU A 186 9.65 0.45 -12.59
N ARG A 187 9.71 1.78 -12.42
CA ARG A 187 10.91 2.59 -12.14
C ARG A 187 10.61 3.59 -11.02
N GLY A 188 11.65 4.21 -10.45
CA GLY A 188 11.50 5.25 -9.42
C GLY A 188 11.01 4.75 -8.07
N ALA A 189 11.09 3.45 -7.79
CA ALA A 189 10.53 2.79 -6.61
C ALA A 189 11.60 2.17 -5.69
N ALA A 190 12.81 2.74 -5.64
CA ALA A 190 13.91 2.25 -4.79
C ALA A 190 13.53 2.14 -3.29
N GLU A 191 12.56 2.92 -2.82
CA GLU A 191 12.02 2.84 -1.45
C GLU A 191 11.46 1.45 -1.10
N LEU A 192 11.03 0.66 -2.09
CA LEU A 192 10.58 -0.72 -1.88
C LEU A 192 11.66 -1.64 -1.31
N ARG A 193 12.94 -1.32 -1.51
CA ARG A 193 14.05 -2.13 -1.00
C ARG A 193 14.29 -2.01 0.51
N VAL A 194 13.77 -0.94 1.11
CA VAL A 194 13.99 -0.58 2.53
C VAL A 194 12.71 -0.66 3.35
N LYS A 195 11.74 -1.46 2.88
CA LYS A 195 10.50 -1.77 3.62
C LYS A 195 10.76 -2.88 4.63
N GLU A 196 9.71 -3.56 5.08
CA GLU A 196 9.80 -4.72 5.98
C GLU A 196 10.73 -5.81 5.43
N SER A 197 10.80 -5.93 4.10
CA SER A 197 11.84 -6.64 3.37
C SER A 197 12.30 -5.81 2.16
N ASP A 198 13.29 -6.32 1.41
CA ASP A 198 13.52 -5.85 0.04
C ASP A 198 12.39 -6.37 -0.86
N ARG A 199 11.30 -5.60 -0.97
CA ARG A 199 10.10 -6.01 -1.70
C ARG A 199 10.35 -6.21 -3.18
N ILE A 200 11.34 -5.53 -3.78
CA ILE A 200 11.69 -5.73 -5.19
C ILE A 200 12.28 -7.12 -5.37
N GLN A 201 13.30 -7.44 -4.57
CA GLN A 201 14.01 -8.69 -4.69
C GLN A 201 13.12 -9.88 -4.34
N VAL A 202 12.41 -9.80 -3.20
CA VAL A 202 11.57 -10.90 -2.73
C VAL A 202 10.39 -11.17 -3.67
N MET A 203 9.74 -10.13 -4.21
CA MET A 203 8.68 -10.34 -5.20
C MET A 203 9.22 -10.93 -6.50
N ALA A 204 10.40 -10.52 -6.95
CA ALA A 204 11.02 -11.10 -8.14
C ALA A 204 11.31 -12.59 -7.96
N GLU A 205 11.93 -12.97 -6.84
CA GLU A 205 12.26 -14.37 -6.51
C GLU A 205 11.00 -15.23 -6.39
N GLY A 206 9.98 -14.76 -5.68
CA GLY A 206 8.73 -15.51 -5.54
C GLY A 206 7.96 -15.63 -6.87
N LEU A 207 7.92 -14.59 -7.70
CA LEU A 207 7.32 -14.68 -9.04
C LEU A 207 8.08 -15.66 -9.94
N GLN A 208 9.41 -15.64 -9.91
CA GLN A 208 10.25 -16.61 -10.63
C GLN A 208 10.01 -18.05 -10.16
N ALA A 209 9.85 -18.27 -8.85
CA ALA A 209 9.51 -19.57 -8.28
C ALA A 209 8.14 -20.08 -8.74
N LEU A 210 7.22 -19.18 -9.10
CA LEU A 210 5.92 -19.50 -9.70
C LEU A 210 5.94 -19.50 -11.25
N GLY A 211 7.11 -19.48 -11.86
CA GLY A 211 7.30 -19.62 -13.31
C GLY A 211 7.16 -18.33 -14.12
N ILE A 212 7.15 -17.16 -13.47
CA ILE A 212 7.01 -15.85 -14.14
C ILE A 212 8.38 -15.22 -14.41
N GLU A 213 8.54 -14.65 -15.60
CA GLU A 213 9.72 -13.86 -15.95
C GLU A 213 9.66 -12.50 -15.25
N ALA A 214 10.32 -12.40 -14.10
CA ALA A 214 10.46 -11.17 -13.32
C ALA A 214 11.94 -10.79 -13.19
N ARG A 215 12.31 -9.57 -13.56
CA ARG A 215 13.70 -9.09 -13.51
C ARG A 215 13.81 -7.87 -12.59
N PRO A 216 14.45 -8.01 -11.41
CA PRO A 216 14.62 -6.89 -10.49
C PRO A 216 15.58 -5.86 -11.08
N LEU A 217 15.30 -4.60 -10.79
CA LEU A 217 16.10 -3.43 -11.15
C LEU A 217 16.48 -2.70 -9.87
N GLU A 218 17.52 -1.86 -9.89
CA GLU A 218 17.91 -1.08 -8.70
C GLU A 218 16.74 -0.29 -8.11
N ASP A 219 15.92 0.33 -8.96
CA ASP A 219 14.81 1.21 -8.59
C ASP A 219 13.44 0.68 -9.01
N GLY A 220 13.30 -0.62 -9.29
CA GLY A 220 12.01 -1.17 -9.71
C GLY A 220 12.06 -2.63 -10.14
N LEU A 221 11.07 -3.05 -10.91
CA LEU A 221 10.88 -4.44 -11.33
C LEU A 221 10.29 -4.48 -12.74
N VAL A 222 10.80 -5.37 -13.58
CA VAL A 222 10.16 -5.75 -14.84
C VAL A 222 9.44 -7.06 -14.63
N VAL A 223 8.16 -7.15 -14.99
CA VAL A 223 7.37 -8.38 -14.92
C VAL A 223 6.73 -8.61 -16.29
N LYS A 224 7.04 -9.75 -16.91
CA LYS A 224 6.39 -10.19 -18.14
C LYS A 224 5.34 -11.23 -17.80
N GLY A 225 4.09 -10.93 -18.14
CA GLY A 225 2.98 -11.79 -17.75
C GLY A 225 2.98 -13.13 -18.47
N GLY A 226 2.43 -14.13 -17.80
CA GLY A 226 2.48 -15.52 -18.22
C GLY A 226 1.64 -16.44 -17.34
N PRO A 227 1.65 -17.75 -17.62
CA PRO A 227 0.95 -18.73 -16.79
C PRO A 227 1.66 -18.88 -15.44
N LEU A 228 0.93 -18.62 -14.36
CA LEU A 228 1.38 -18.90 -12.99
C LEU A 228 1.30 -20.41 -12.73
N GLN A 229 2.40 -20.96 -12.22
CA GLN A 229 2.46 -22.33 -11.73
C GLN A 229 2.22 -22.35 -10.22
N GLY A 230 2.12 -23.54 -9.62
CA GLY A 230 2.28 -23.67 -8.17
C GLY A 230 3.74 -23.61 -7.77
N GLY A 231 4.00 -23.73 -6.48
CA GLY A 231 5.36 -23.70 -5.94
C GLY A 231 5.40 -23.24 -4.51
N ARG A 232 6.61 -22.98 -4.03
CA ARG A 232 6.88 -22.52 -2.67
C ARG A 232 7.54 -21.15 -2.73
N VAL A 233 7.02 -20.20 -1.96
CA VAL A 233 7.52 -18.83 -1.88
C VAL A 233 7.73 -18.44 -0.42
N HIS A 234 8.68 -17.54 -0.17
CA HIS A 234 8.98 -17.05 1.17
C HIS A 234 8.57 -15.59 1.29
N SER A 235 7.81 -15.23 2.32
CA SER A 235 7.36 -13.83 2.51
C SER A 235 8.41 -12.95 3.18
N HIS A 236 9.44 -13.55 3.81
CA HIS A 236 10.49 -12.84 4.56
C HIS A 236 9.93 -11.95 5.67
N GLY A 237 8.87 -12.43 6.33
CA GLY A 237 8.15 -11.70 7.36
C GLY A 237 7.39 -10.48 6.85
N ASP A 238 7.35 -10.24 5.53
CA ASP A 238 6.59 -9.15 4.93
C ASP A 238 5.14 -9.60 4.65
N HIS A 239 4.22 -9.03 5.44
CA HIS A 239 2.80 -9.34 5.34
C HIS A 239 2.21 -9.07 3.96
N ARG A 240 2.71 -8.07 3.22
CA ARG A 240 2.19 -7.70 1.91
C ARG A 240 2.60 -8.68 0.83
N ILE A 241 3.80 -9.23 0.97
CA ILE A 241 4.29 -10.29 0.08
C ILE A 241 3.47 -11.56 0.29
N ALA A 242 3.22 -11.93 1.56
CA ALA A 242 2.37 -13.08 1.87
C ALA A 242 0.96 -12.92 1.29
N MET A 243 0.29 -11.78 1.52
CA MET A 243 -1.05 -11.53 0.99
C MET A 243 -1.07 -11.42 -0.54
N ALA A 244 -0.03 -10.87 -1.17
CA ALA A 244 0.08 -10.81 -2.63
C ALA A 244 0.17 -12.21 -3.24
N PHE A 245 1.06 -13.08 -2.74
CA PHE A 245 1.16 -14.45 -3.25
C PHE A 245 -0.08 -15.30 -2.96
N ALA A 246 -0.82 -15.01 -1.88
CA ALA A 246 -2.12 -15.63 -1.67
C ALA A 246 -3.09 -15.29 -2.82
N MET A 247 -3.11 -14.05 -3.29
CA MET A 247 -3.91 -13.67 -4.47
C MET A 247 -3.37 -14.29 -5.77
N ALA A 248 -2.05 -14.47 -5.92
CA ALA A 248 -1.46 -15.13 -7.08
C ALA A 248 -1.98 -16.58 -7.26
N ALA A 249 -2.31 -17.25 -6.14
CA ALA A 249 -2.86 -18.61 -6.16
C ALA A 249 -4.20 -18.73 -6.92
N LEU A 250 -4.95 -17.63 -7.10
CA LEU A 250 -6.17 -17.62 -7.95
C LEU A 250 -5.90 -17.96 -9.42
N ARG A 251 -4.64 -17.86 -9.85
CA ARG A 251 -4.20 -18.04 -11.23
C ARG A 251 -3.17 -19.15 -11.40
N ALA A 252 -2.72 -19.73 -10.29
CA ALA A 252 -1.77 -20.83 -10.30
C ALA A 252 -2.43 -22.13 -10.76
N SER A 253 -1.72 -22.93 -11.57
CA SER A 253 -2.19 -24.26 -11.98
C SER A 253 -2.10 -25.31 -10.88
N GLU A 254 -1.29 -25.06 -9.85
CA GLU A 254 -1.03 -25.94 -8.72
C GLU A 254 -1.00 -25.14 -7.41
N ALA A 255 -0.89 -25.82 -6.26
CA ALA A 255 -0.87 -25.16 -4.96
C ALA A 255 0.34 -24.23 -4.79
N VAL A 256 0.12 -23.07 -4.15
CA VAL A 256 1.17 -22.15 -3.73
C VAL A 256 1.32 -22.23 -2.22
N GLU A 257 2.49 -22.67 -1.75
CA GLU A 257 2.86 -22.65 -0.34
C GLU A 257 3.63 -21.37 -0.01
N ILE A 258 3.17 -20.64 1.00
CA ILE A 258 3.74 -19.35 1.40
C ILE A 258 4.30 -19.47 2.82
N GLU A 259 5.60 -19.28 2.94
CA GLU A 259 6.32 -19.38 4.22
C GLU A 259 6.35 -18.03 4.96
N ASP A 260 6.52 -18.11 6.29
CA ASP A 260 6.74 -16.96 7.18
C ASP A 260 5.57 -15.95 7.27
N CYS A 261 4.34 -16.46 7.22
CA CYS A 261 3.12 -15.63 7.16
C CYS A 261 2.66 -15.02 8.50
N ALA A 262 3.40 -15.19 9.60
CA ALA A 262 2.94 -14.79 10.94
C ALA A 262 2.62 -13.29 11.03
N ASN A 263 3.36 -12.46 10.29
CA ASN A 263 3.21 -11.02 10.30
C ASN A 263 1.96 -10.51 9.54
N VAL A 264 1.23 -11.35 8.80
CA VAL A 264 -0.07 -10.96 8.20
C VAL A 264 -1.02 -10.44 9.27
N ASN A 265 -1.03 -11.07 10.44
CA ASN A 265 -1.89 -10.65 11.56
C ASN A 265 -1.51 -9.31 12.20
N THR A 266 -0.35 -8.73 11.87
CA THR A 266 0.00 -7.38 12.36
C THR A 266 -0.69 -6.27 11.58
N SER A 267 -1.04 -6.54 10.31
CA SER A 267 -1.67 -5.57 9.41
C SER A 267 -3.13 -5.92 9.10
N PHE A 268 -3.44 -7.21 8.93
CA PHE A 268 -4.77 -7.70 8.58
C PHE A 268 -5.11 -9.00 9.36
N PRO A 269 -5.46 -8.89 10.66
CA PRO A 269 -5.80 -10.03 11.53
C PRO A 269 -6.95 -10.96 11.07
N GLY A 270 -7.75 -10.53 10.08
CA GLY A 270 -8.86 -11.31 9.51
C GLY A 270 -8.70 -11.63 8.03
N PHE A 271 -7.47 -11.55 7.50
CA PHE A 271 -7.20 -11.73 6.07
C PHE A 271 -7.66 -13.12 5.58
N VAL A 272 -7.33 -14.18 6.32
CA VAL A 272 -7.62 -15.56 5.93
C VAL A 272 -9.13 -15.79 5.85
N GLU A 273 -9.89 -15.30 6.83
CA GLU A 273 -11.35 -15.37 6.84
C GLU A 273 -11.95 -14.60 5.67
N CYS A 274 -11.49 -13.37 5.43
CA CYS A 274 -11.95 -12.55 4.30
C CYS A 274 -11.63 -13.21 2.96
N ALA A 275 -10.42 -13.75 2.80
CA ALA A 275 -9.99 -14.45 1.59
C ALA A 275 -10.85 -15.68 1.31
N ARG A 276 -11.16 -16.48 2.35
CA ARG A 276 -12.07 -17.64 2.23
C ARG A 276 -13.48 -17.20 1.83
N GLN A 277 -14.01 -16.14 2.43
CA GLN A 277 -15.32 -15.59 2.09
C GLN A 277 -15.37 -15.06 0.64
N ALA A 278 -14.25 -14.53 0.14
CA ALA A 278 -14.08 -14.11 -1.25
C ALA A 278 -13.81 -15.28 -2.22
N GLY A 279 -13.82 -16.53 -1.76
CA GLY A 279 -13.70 -17.73 -2.59
C GLY A 279 -12.29 -18.31 -2.71
N LEU A 280 -11.32 -17.80 -1.94
CA LEU A 280 -9.95 -18.31 -1.94
C LEU A 280 -9.82 -19.53 -1.01
N SER A 281 -9.35 -20.66 -1.56
CA SER A 281 -9.05 -21.86 -0.76
C SER A 281 -7.69 -21.72 -0.07
N ILE A 282 -7.69 -21.20 1.15
CA ILE A 282 -6.48 -20.99 1.97
C ILE A 282 -6.52 -21.85 3.24
N GLU A 283 -5.41 -22.53 3.54
CA GLU A 283 -5.18 -23.31 4.76
C GLU A 283 -3.97 -22.73 5.50
N VAL A 284 -4.11 -22.52 6.81
CA VAL A 284 -2.99 -22.07 7.66
C VAL A 284 -2.42 -23.30 8.35
N ARG A 285 -1.13 -23.56 8.14
CA ARG A 285 -0.39 -24.64 8.79
C ARG A 285 0.59 -24.04 9.80
N HIS A 286 0.61 -24.58 11.00
CA HIS A 286 1.62 -24.23 11.99
C HIS A 286 2.83 -25.13 11.80
N GLY A 287 3.94 -24.53 11.35
CA GLY A 287 5.26 -25.14 11.29
C GLY A 287 6.07 -24.89 12.55
#